data_AF-A0A9D1GDD0-F1
#
_entry.id   AF-A0A9D1GDD0-F1
#
_cell.length_a   1.000
_cell.length_b   1.000
_cell.length_c   1.000
_cell.angle_alpha   90.00
_cell.angle_beta   90.00
_cell.angle_gamma   90.00
#
_symmetry.space_group_name_H-M   'P 1'
#
loop_
_entity.id
_entity.type
_entity.pdbx_description
1 polymer ?
#
loop_
_entity_poly.entity_id
_entity_poly.type
_entity_poly.pdbx_seq_one_letter_code
_entity_poly.pdbx_strand_id
1 'polypeptide(L)'
;MELQIIQNKIHEVRGVRVMLDKDLAELYGVETKALNRAVKRNIERFPERFMFQLTKEEALRCRIGTLNDMPLERGKHLKYLPYAFTEQGVSMLSAVLRSPTAIQVSISIMDAFVAMRNCILTRTAESVEIARFRERVLELEQATEEILGGVNDLSQDVRKDIETIYEAIGALSVELPTLYFHKIDRLIGTARSNKVSVTLGF
;
A
#
# COMPACT_ATOMS: atom_id res chain seq x y z
N MET A 1 27.92 -0.35 -20.96
CA MET A 1 28.07 -0.05 -19.51
C MET A 1 26.80 -0.52 -18.82
N GLU A 2 26.90 -1.18 -17.68
CA GLU A 2 25.70 -1.64 -16.96
C GLU A 2 24.91 -0.44 -16.41
N LEU A 3 23.61 -0.36 -16.75
CA LEU A 3 22.70 0.70 -16.30
C LEU A 3 22.69 0.88 -14.78
N GLN A 4 22.87 -0.20 -14.02
CA GLN A 4 22.93 -0.19 -12.55
C GLN A 4 24.09 0.66 -12.02
N ILE A 5 25.25 0.64 -12.67
CA ILE A 5 26.41 1.44 -12.26
C ILE A 5 26.11 2.93 -12.40
N ILE A 6 25.38 3.32 -13.45
CA ILE A 6 24.99 4.73 -13.67
C ILE A 6 23.96 5.15 -12.61
N GLN A 7 22.96 4.30 -12.37
CA GLN A 7 21.89 4.59 -11.41
C GLN A 7 22.43 4.83 -10.00
N ASN A 8 23.45 4.07 -9.58
CA ASN A 8 24.11 4.24 -8.28
C ASN A 8 24.88 5.57 -8.14
N LYS A 9 25.17 6.26 -9.26
CA LYS A 9 25.84 7.57 -9.31
C LYS A 9 24.84 8.74 -9.46
N ILE A 10 23.54 8.46 -9.48
CA ILE A 10 22.48 9.47 -9.47
C ILE A 10 22.02 9.68 -8.02
N HIS A 11 22.17 10.90 -7.54
CA HIS A 11 21.80 11.30 -6.18
C HIS A 11 20.59 12.23 -6.19
N GLU A 12 19.87 12.27 -5.09
CA GLU A 12 18.80 13.26 -4.90
C GLU A 12 19.28 14.39 -3.99
N VAL A 13 19.29 15.61 -4.52
CA VAL A 13 19.71 16.82 -3.80
C VAL A 13 18.68 17.91 -4.04
N ARG A 14 18.14 18.49 -2.96
CA ARG A 14 17.07 19.51 -3.00
C ARG A 14 15.84 19.06 -3.79
N GLY A 15 15.50 17.77 -3.74
CA GLY A 15 14.38 17.18 -4.50
C GLY A 15 14.64 17.03 -6.01
N VAL A 16 15.87 17.26 -6.46
CA VAL A 16 16.27 17.11 -7.86
C VAL A 16 17.30 16.00 -7.98
N ARG A 17 17.12 15.14 -8.99
CA ARG A 17 18.09 14.09 -9.32
C ARG A 17 19.29 14.69 -10.04
N VAL A 18 20.49 14.44 -9.51
CA VAL A 18 21.74 15.02 -9.97
C VAL A 18 22.87 14.00 -9.99
N MET A 19 23.83 14.20 -10.89
CA MET A 19 25.11 13.48 -10.88
C MET A 19 26.24 14.45 -10.52
N LEU A 20 27.23 13.96 -9.79
CA LEU A 20 28.37 14.79 -9.37
C LEU A 20 29.41 14.91 -10.50
N ASP A 21 30.12 16.03 -10.52
CA ASP A 21 31.21 16.30 -11.46
C ASP A 21 32.29 15.21 -11.45
N LYS A 22 32.61 14.67 -10.28
CA LYS A 22 33.55 13.55 -10.11
C LYS A 22 33.08 12.29 -10.82
N ASP A 23 31.82 11.91 -10.60
CA ASP A 23 31.23 10.71 -11.20
C ASP A 23 31.11 10.86 -12.70
N LEU A 24 30.62 12.01 -13.18
CA LEU A 24 30.55 12.30 -14.62
C LEU A 24 31.93 12.27 -15.27
N ALA A 25 32.94 12.86 -14.64
CA ALA A 25 34.30 12.85 -15.16
C ALA A 25 34.87 11.43 -15.29
N GLU A 26 34.63 10.58 -14.29
CA GLU A 26 35.00 9.16 -14.31
C GLU A 26 34.31 8.42 -15.47
N LEU A 27 32.99 8.61 -15.62
CA LEU A 27 32.22 7.98 -16.70
C LEU A 27 32.68 8.45 -18.08
N TYR A 28 32.99 9.73 -18.24
CA TYR A 28 33.48 10.30 -19.48
C TYR A 28 34.96 10.01 -19.77
N GLY A 29 35.69 9.42 -18.81
CA GLY A 29 37.13 9.17 -18.94
C GLY A 29 37.98 10.44 -18.97
N VAL A 30 37.55 11.50 -18.30
CA VAL A 30 38.25 12.80 -18.24
C VAL A 30 38.56 13.18 -16.79
N GLU A 31 39.51 14.11 -16.59
CA GLU A 31 39.72 14.67 -15.27
C GLU A 31 38.56 15.59 -14.87
N THR A 32 38.15 15.56 -13.60
CA THR A 32 37.09 16.44 -13.05
C THR A 32 37.43 17.93 -13.26
N LYS A 33 38.71 18.30 -13.17
CA LYS A 33 39.19 19.66 -13.47
C LYS A 33 39.03 20.02 -14.94
N ALA A 34 39.24 19.09 -15.86
CA ALA A 34 39.06 19.30 -17.29
C ALA A 34 37.57 19.46 -17.64
N LEU A 35 36.71 18.63 -17.06
CA LEU A 35 35.24 18.74 -17.17
C LEU A 35 34.76 20.12 -16.70
N ASN A 36 35.12 20.52 -15.48
CA ASN A 36 34.72 21.80 -14.91
C ASN A 36 35.26 22.99 -15.71
N ARG A 37 36.46 22.86 -16.32
CA ARG A 37 37.01 23.88 -17.22
C ARG A 37 36.20 24.00 -18.52
N ALA A 38 35.79 22.87 -19.10
CA ALA A 38 34.97 22.85 -20.31
C ALA A 38 33.60 23.48 -20.06
N VAL A 39 32.99 23.21 -18.91
CA VAL A 39 31.73 23.83 -18.45
C VAL A 39 31.89 25.34 -18.30
N LYS A 40 32.93 25.80 -17.59
CA LYS A 40 33.20 27.24 -17.41
C LYS A 40 33.38 28.00 -18.72
N ARG A 41 33.99 27.38 -19.74
CA ARG A 41 34.12 27.97 -21.08
C ARG A 41 32.80 28.09 -21.82
N ASN A 42 31.78 27.33 -21.43
CA ASN A 42 30.47 27.27 -22.07
C ASN A 42 29.35 27.63 -21.07
N ILE A 43 29.64 28.50 -20.09
CA ILE A 43 28.75 28.74 -18.94
C ILE A 43 27.34 29.23 -19.33
N GLU A 44 27.20 29.89 -20.48
CA GLU A 44 25.91 30.32 -21.06
C GLU A 44 24.95 29.14 -21.30
N ARG A 45 25.47 27.93 -21.50
CA ARG A 45 24.66 26.70 -21.68
C ARG A 45 24.23 26.07 -20.35
N PHE A 46 24.79 26.54 -19.23
CA PHE A 46 24.60 25.95 -17.91
C PHE A 46 23.99 26.97 -16.94
N PRO A 47 22.70 27.29 -17.08
CA PRO A 47 21.97 28.05 -16.06
C PRO A 47 21.97 27.29 -14.73
N GLU A 48 21.69 27.99 -13.62
CA GLU A 48 21.70 27.42 -12.26
C GLU A 48 20.77 26.21 -12.08
N ARG A 49 19.64 26.18 -12.82
CA ARG A 49 18.73 25.03 -12.85
C ARG A 49 19.34 23.76 -13.45
N PHE A 50 20.42 23.88 -14.24
CA PHE A 50 21.08 22.74 -14.90
C PHE A 50 22.29 22.25 -14.12
N MET A 51 23.01 23.15 -13.47
CA MET A 51 24.11 22.84 -12.58
C MET A 51 24.18 23.81 -11.41
N PHE A 52 24.59 23.29 -10.26
CA PHE A 52 24.84 24.11 -9.08
C PHE A 52 25.94 23.48 -8.23
N GLN A 53 26.58 24.29 -7.39
CA GLN A 53 27.59 23.79 -6.47
C GLN A 53 26.93 23.30 -5.18
N LEU A 54 27.34 22.14 -4.69
CA LEU A 54 26.82 21.59 -3.43
C LEU A 54 27.34 22.37 -2.22
N THR A 55 26.53 22.46 -1.17
CA THR A 55 27.00 22.89 0.15
C THR A 55 27.84 21.79 0.81
N LYS A 56 28.58 22.14 1.88
CA LYS A 56 29.38 21.16 2.63
C LYS A 56 28.52 20.00 3.15
N GLU A 57 27.34 20.30 3.68
CA GLU A 57 26.41 19.32 4.22
C GLU A 57 25.88 18.39 3.12
N GLU A 58 25.45 18.95 1.99
CA GLU A 58 25.00 18.18 0.83
C GLU A 58 26.09 17.26 0.28
N ALA A 59 27.32 17.78 0.15
CA ALA A 59 28.46 17.02 -0.34
C ALA A 59 28.85 15.86 0.59
N LEU A 60 28.66 16.02 1.91
CA LEU A 60 28.88 14.94 2.88
C LEU A 60 27.82 13.85 2.74
N ARG A 61 26.54 14.21 2.56
CA ARG A 61 25.46 13.23 2.36
C ARG A 61 25.67 12.37 1.11
N CYS A 62 26.10 12.97 0.00
CA CYS A 62 26.38 12.23 -1.23
C CYS A 62 27.62 11.30 -1.13
N ARG A 63 28.50 11.49 -0.13
CA ARG A 63 29.71 10.67 0.08
C ARG A 63 29.46 9.38 0.86
N ILE A 64 28.31 9.23 1.51
CA ILE A 64 28.04 8.15 2.48
C ILE A 64 28.16 6.74 1.84
N GLY A 65 28.16 6.61 0.51
CA GLY A 65 28.43 5.34 -0.18
C GLY A 65 29.89 4.88 -0.25
N THR A 66 30.90 5.68 0.14
CA THR A 66 32.34 5.32 0.03
C THR A 66 33.10 5.36 1.36
N LEU A 67 32.40 5.52 2.49
CA LEU A 67 33.00 5.86 3.78
C LEU A 67 33.17 4.68 4.75
N ASN A 68 33.01 3.43 4.30
CA ASN A 68 33.12 2.28 5.22
C ASN A 68 34.53 1.75 5.47
N ASP A 69 35.59 2.17 4.76
CA ASP A 69 36.91 1.49 4.91
C ASP A 69 38.15 2.38 4.96
N MET A 70 38.11 3.58 5.55
CA MET A 70 39.36 4.24 5.97
C MET A 70 39.16 5.14 7.19
N PRO A 71 39.97 5.01 8.26
CA PRO A 71 39.97 6.00 9.33
C PRO A 71 40.23 7.39 8.74
N LEU A 72 39.44 8.37 9.18
CA LEU A 72 39.52 9.76 8.73
C LEU A 72 40.87 10.36 9.14
N GLU A 73 41.89 10.16 8.30
CA GLU A 73 43.17 10.84 8.45
C GLU A 73 42.99 12.36 8.28
N ARG A 74 43.63 13.09 9.19
CA ARG A 74 43.74 14.55 9.25
C ARG A 74 44.31 15.06 7.91
N GLY A 75 43.45 15.56 7.01
CA GLY A 75 43.88 16.08 5.71
C GLY A 75 42.87 15.93 4.55
N LYS A 76 41.86 15.06 4.68
CA LYS A 76 40.79 14.87 3.66
C LYS A 76 39.66 15.90 3.74
N HIS A 77 39.99 17.16 4.02
CA HIS A 77 39.02 18.25 3.88
C HIS A 77 38.60 18.35 2.40
N LEU A 78 37.31 18.56 2.12
CA LEU A 78 36.86 18.96 0.78
C LEU A 78 37.59 20.25 0.41
N LYS A 79 38.65 20.14 -0.39
CA LYS A 79 39.40 21.30 -0.89
C LYS A 79 38.54 22.14 -1.82
N TYR A 80 37.58 21.51 -2.49
CA TYR A 80 36.57 22.13 -3.34
C TYR A 80 35.24 21.39 -3.20
N LEU A 81 34.14 22.13 -3.20
CA LEU A 81 32.79 21.57 -3.23
C LEU A 81 32.45 21.09 -4.64
N PRO A 82 31.91 19.87 -4.80
CA PRO A 82 31.59 19.33 -6.11
C PRO A 82 30.45 20.09 -6.77
N TYR A 83 30.46 20.13 -8.10
CA TYR A 83 29.29 20.54 -8.88
C TYR A 83 28.34 19.36 -9.07
N ALA A 84 27.06 19.65 -8.96
CA ALA A 84 25.97 18.74 -9.25
C ALA A 84 25.33 19.14 -10.59
N PHE A 85 25.07 18.16 -11.44
CA PHE A 85 24.47 18.32 -12.75
C PHE A 85 23.16 17.55 -12.81
N THR A 86 22.10 18.24 -13.21
CA THR A 86 20.80 17.62 -13.52
C THR A 86 20.84 16.85 -14.83
N GLU A 87 19.77 16.12 -15.15
CA GLU A 87 19.56 15.49 -16.46
C GLU A 87 19.84 16.47 -17.62
N GLN A 88 19.29 17.69 -17.54
CA GLN A 88 19.51 18.74 -18.54
C GLN A 88 20.95 19.24 -18.56
N GLY A 89 21.61 19.33 -17.41
CA GLY A 89 23.04 19.64 -17.31
C GLY A 89 23.91 18.59 -17.99
N VAL A 90 23.62 17.31 -17.80
CA VAL A 90 24.31 16.21 -18.50
C VAL A 90 24.02 16.26 -20.00
N SER A 91 22.79 16.60 -20.41
CA SER A 91 22.48 16.84 -21.83
C SER A 91 23.40 17.89 -22.44
N MET A 92 23.62 19.00 -21.73
CA MET A 92 24.51 20.06 -22.20
C MET A 92 25.98 19.63 -22.26
N LEU A 93 26.41 18.72 -21.38
CA LEU A 93 27.75 18.13 -21.45
C LEU A 93 27.98 17.35 -22.74
N SER A 94 26.96 16.69 -23.31
CA SER A 94 27.09 15.98 -24.59
C SER A 94 27.44 16.91 -25.78
N ALA A 95 27.01 18.16 -25.72
CA ALA A 95 27.31 19.15 -26.75
C ALA A 95 28.72 19.76 -26.60
N VAL A 96 29.28 19.70 -25.38
CA VAL A 96 30.61 20.22 -25.02
C VAL A 96 31.68 19.13 -25.19
N LEU A 97 31.38 17.90 -24.78
CA LEU A 97 32.26 16.73 -24.87
C LEU A 97 31.93 15.93 -26.13
N ARG A 98 32.74 16.09 -27.17
CA ARG A 98 32.48 15.50 -28.51
C ARG A 98 33.22 14.18 -28.77
N SER A 99 33.77 13.51 -27.75
CA SER A 99 34.45 12.23 -27.97
C SER A 99 33.43 11.10 -28.20
N PRO A 100 33.76 10.08 -29.02
CA PRO A 100 32.87 8.92 -29.23
C PRO A 100 32.43 8.25 -27.91
N THR A 101 33.35 8.13 -26.96
CA THR A 101 33.08 7.64 -25.61
C THR A 101 32.09 8.53 -24.87
N ALA A 102 32.25 9.85 -24.92
CA ALA A 102 31.34 10.76 -24.23
C ALA A 102 29.93 10.77 -24.81
N ILE A 103 29.79 10.54 -26.12
CA ILE A 103 28.48 10.38 -26.75
C ILE A 103 27.77 9.14 -26.20
N GLN A 104 28.43 7.98 -26.18
CA GLN A 104 27.83 6.72 -25.68
C GLN A 104 27.47 6.81 -24.19
N VAL A 105 28.35 7.40 -23.39
CA VAL A 105 28.12 7.60 -21.95
C VAL A 105 26.94 8.54 -21.72
N SER A 106 26.82 9.62 -22.49
CA SER A 106 25.69 10.55 -22.36
C SER A 106 24.36 9.87 -22.68
N ILE A 107 24.31 9.02 -23.71
CA ILE A 107 23.12 8.21 -24.05
C ILE A 107 22.77 7.29 -22.87
N SER A 108 23.76 6.56 -22.36
CA SER A 108 23.56 5.63 -21.23
C SER A 108 23.07 6.35 -19.97
N ILE A 109 23.54 7.57 -19.72
CA ILE A 109 23.08 8.40 -18.60
C ILE A 109 21.63 8.82 -18.80
N MET A 110 21.25 9.27 -20.00
CA MET A 110 19.86 9.60 -20.31
C MET A 110 18.93 8.41 -20.11
N ASP A 111 19.31 7.23 -20.60
CA ASP A 111 18.54 6.00 -20.42
C ASP A 111 18.35 5.67 -18.93
N ALA A 112 19.37 5.89 -18.09
CA ALA A 112 19.28 5.72 -16.65
C ALA A 112 18.28 6.70 -16.02
N PHE A 113 18.31 7.99 -16.37
CA PHE A 113 17.35 8.99 -15.87
C PHE A 113 15.91 8.65 -16.28
N VAL A 114 15.70 8.22 -17.52
CA VAL A 114 14.37 7.79 -18.03
C VAL A 114 13.88 6.54 -17.30
N ALA A 115 14.72 5.52 -17.19
CA ALA A 115 14.38 4.29 -16.47
C ALA A 115 14.01 4.56 -15.01
N MET A 116 14.76 5.43 -14.33
CA MET A 116 14.45 5.82 -12.94
C MET A 116 13.16 6.64 -12.82
N ARG A 117 12.77 7.42 -13.85
CA ARG A 117 11.49 8.14 -13.87
C ARG A 117 10.33 7.15 -14.01
N ASN A 118 10.45 6.21 -14.95
CA ASN A 118 9.45 5.16 -15.18
C ASN A 118 9.29 4.26 -13.94
N CYS A 119 10.40 3.94 -13.24
CA CYS A 119 10.36 3.18 -12.00
C CYS A 119 9.57 3.90 -10.89
N ILE A 120 9.73 5.23 -10.73
CA ILE A 120 8.91 6.00 -9.77
C ILE A 120 7.45 5.91 -10.18
N LEU A 121 7.12 6.22 -11.43
CA LEU A 121 5.74 6.28 -11.90
C LEU A 121 5.03 4.94 -11.69
N THR A 122 5.70 3.84 -12.02
CA THR A 122 5.18 2.48 -11.79
C THR A 122 4.94 2.22 -10.31
N ARG A 123 5.92 2.55 -9.45
CA ARG A 123 5.77 2.40 -7.98
C ARG A 123 4.63 3.25 -7.42
N THR A 124 4.41 4.46 -7.95
CA THR A 124 3.28 5.29 -7.53
C THR A 124 1.95 4.69 -7.94
N ALA A 125 1.84 4.14 -9.16
CA ALA A 125 0.63 3.45 -9.61
C ALA A 125 0.32 2.23 -8.74
N GLU A 126 1.33 1.40 -8.44
CA GLU A 126 1.21 0.27 -7.52
C GLU A 126 0.76 0.70 -6.12
N SER A 127 1.28 1.81 -5.60
CA SER A 127 0.88 2.32 -4.28
C SER A 127 -0.60 2.75 -4.24
N VAL A 128 -1.12 3.31 -5.33
CA VAL A 128 -2.53 3.68 -5.47
C VAL A 128 -3.42 2.44 -5.55
N GLU A 129 -3.00 1.42 -6.31
CA GLU A 129 -3.70 0.14 -6.38
C GLU A 129 -3.75 -0.54 -5.00
N ILE A 130 -2.64 -0.58 -4.26
CA ILE A 130 -2.59 -1.14 -2.90
C ILE A 130 -3.55 -0.38 -1.96
N ALA A 131 -3.62 0.95 -2.05
CA ALA A 131 -4.56 1.73 -1.27
C ALA A 131 -6.02 1.37 -1.58
N ARG A 132 -6.36 1.21 -2.87
CA ARG A 132 -7.70 0.77 -3.30
C ARG A 132 -8.03 -0.65 -2.84
N PHE A 133 -7.06 -1.56 -2.89
CA PHE A 133 -7.26 -2.92 -2.36
C PHE A 133 -7.56 -2.91 -0.86
N ARG A 134 -6.85 -2.09 -0.07
CA ARG A 134 -7.10 -1.95 1.36
C ARG A 134 -8.52 -1.45 1.68
N GLU A 135 -9.02 -0.49 0.91
CA GLU A 135 -10.39 0.02 1.04
C GLU A 135 -11.42 -1.09 0.77
N ARG A 136 -11.25 -1.85 -0.31
CA ARG A 136 -12.14 -2.99 -0.62
C ARG A 136 -12.11 -4.09 0.43
N VAL A 137 -10.98 -4.33 1.09
CA VAL A 137 -10.91 -5.30 2.20
C VAL A 137 -11.72 -4.80 3.39
N LEU A 138 -11.62 -3.52 3.74
CA LEU A 138 -12.41 -2.93 4.83
C LEU A 138 -13.92 -3.01 4.57
N GLU A 139 -14.36 -2.73 3.34
CA GLU A 139 -15.77 -2.88 2.95
C GLU A 139 -16.26 -4.32 3.09
N LEU A 140 -15.44 -5.30 2.71
CA LEU A 140 -15.78 -6.71 2.86
C LEU A 140 -15.84 -7.13 4.33
N GLU A 141 -14.90 -6.66 5.16
CA GLU A 141 -14.90 -6.93 6.61
C GLU A 141 -16.20 -6.40 7.26
N GLN A 142 -16.61 -5.18 6.93
CA GLN A 142 -17.86 -4.60 7.41
C GLN A 142 -19.09 -5.41 6.96
N ALA A 143 -19.16 -5.76 5.68
CA ALA A 143 -20.26 -6.58 5.15
C ALA A 143 -20.32 -7.96 5.82
N THR A 144 -19.17 -8.57 6.12
CA THR A 144 -19.16 -9.85 6.84
C THR A 144 -19.66 -9.71 8.27
N GLU A 145 -19.35 -8.62 8.96
CA GLU A 145 -19.82 -8.37 10.33
C GLU A 145 -21.33 -8.09 10.37
N GLU A 146 -21.86 -7.35 9.41
CA GLU A 146 -23.31 -7.14 9.24
C GLU A 146 -24.06 -8.47 8.99
N ILE A 147 -23.54 -9.30 8.07
CA ILE A 147 -24.13 -10.61 7.79
C ILE A 147 -24.09 -11.50 9.04
N LEU A 148 -22.97 -11.51 9.76
CA LEU A 148 -22.84 -12.31 10.98
C LEU A 148 -23.83 -11.86 12.06
N GLY A 149 -24.03 -10.55 12.20
CA GLY A 149 -25.05 -9.95 13.07
C GLY A 149 -26.44 -10.44 12.69
N GLY A 150 -26.82 -10.32 11.41
CA GLY A 150 -28.12 -10.79 10.93
C GLY A 150 -28.34 -12.30 11.13
N VAL A 151 -27.31 -13.13 10.95
CA VAL A 151 -27.38 -14.58 11.22
C VAL A 151 -27.57 -14.85 12.71
N ASN A 152 -26.89 -14.10 13.59
CA ASN A 152 -27.04 -14.26 15.02
C ASN A 152 -28.45 -13.86 15.48
N ASP A 153 -28.98 -12.75 14.99
CA ASP A 153 -30.34 -12.29 15.32
C ASP A 153 -31.38 -13.33 14.87
N LEU A 154 -31.28 -13.83 13.63
CA LEU A 154 -32.14 -14.89 13.13
C LEU A 154 -32.06 -16.16 13.99
N SER A 155 -30.86 -16.53 14.45
CA SER A 155 -30.66 -17.69 15.33
C SER A 155 -31.35 -17.52 16.69
N GLN A 156 -31.36 -16.30 17.24
CA GLN A 156 -32.10 -16.00 18.47
C GLN A 156 -33.61 -16.06 18.25
N ASP A 157 -34.10 -15.51 17.14
CA ASP A 157 -35.52 -15.57 16.78
C ASP A 157 -36.00 -17.02 16.63
N VAL A 158 -35.26 -17.84 15.89
CA VAL A 158 -35.57 -19.28 15.73
C VAL A 158 -35.56 -20.01 17.08
N ARG A 159 -34.62 -19.69 17.97
CA ARG A 159 -34.58 -20.29 19.31
C ARG A 159 -35.83 -19.93 20.13
N LYS A 160 -36.25 -18.67 20.08
CA LYS A 160 -37.45 -18.18 20.78
C LYS A 160 -38.74 -18.79 20.22
N ASP A 161 -38.82 -18.94 18.91
CA ASP A 161 -39.95 -19.62 18.26
C ASP A 161 -40.04 -21.08 18.71
N ILE A 162 -38.90 -21.78 18.78
CA ILE A 162 -38.82 -23.15 19.29
C ILE A 162 -39.28 -23.22 20.75
N GLU A 163 -38.82 -22.32 21.62
CA GLU A 163 -39.25 -22.26 23.03
C GLU A 163 -40.77 -22.06 23.14
N THR A 164 -41.32 -21.14 22.35
CA THR A 164 -42.76 -20.86 22.30
C THR A 164 -43.57 -22.08 21.87
N ILE A 165 -43.07 -22.82 20.86
CA ILE A 165 -43.68 -24.08 20.41
C ILE A 165 -43.68 -25.11 21.53
N TYR A 166 -42.56 -25.28 22.25
CA TYR A 166 -42.46 -26.21 23.37
C TYR A 166 -43.44 -25.87 24.50
N GLU A 167 -43.56 -24.58 24.86
CA GLU A 167 -44.53 -24.12 25.86
C GLU A 167 -45.98 -24.40 25.45
N ALA A 168 -46.33 -24.12 24.19
CA ALA A 168 -47.67 -24.37 23.66
C ALA A 168 -48.03 -25.86 23.65
N ILE A 169 -47.08 -26.72 23.23
CA ILE A 169 -47.26 -28.19 23.29
C ILE A 169 -47.43 -28.65 24.74
N GLY A 170 -46.65 -28.11 25.67
CA GLY A 170 -46.75 -28.39 27.09
C GLY A 170 -48.13 -28.05 27.66
N ALA A 171 -48.66 -26.86 27.36
CA ALA A 171 -49.99 -26.43 27.78
C ALA A 171 -51.10 -27.34 27.21
N LEU A 172 -51.05 -27.65 25.91
CA LEU A 172 -52.02 -28.53 25.26
C LEU A 172 -51.99 -29.97 25.82
N SER A 173 -50.80 -30.46 26.18
CA SER A 173 -50.63 -31.77 26.80
C SER A 173 -51.33 -31.90 28.16
N VAL A 174 -51.51 -30.79 28.90
CA VAL A 174 -52.23 -30.74 30.18
C VAL A 174 -53.74 -30.57 29.98
N GLU A 175 -54.15 -29.80 28.98
CA GLU A 175 -55.58 -29.56 28.67
C GLU A 175 -56.29 -30.76 28.03
N LEU A 176 -55.59 -31.54 27.20
CA LEU A 176 -56.20 -32.69 26.52
C LEU A 176 -56.71 -33.77 27.51
N PRO A 177 -55.92 -34.24 28.50
CA PRO A 177 -56.39 -35.19 29.51
C PRO A 177 -57.56 -34.65 30.34
N THR A 178 -57.54 -33.36 30.71
CA THR A 178 -58.58 -32.73 31.53
C THR A 178 -59.89 -32.57 30.75
N LEU A 179 -59.84 -32.18 29.48
CA LEU A 179 -60.99 -32.15 28.57
C LEU A 179 -61.56 -33.55 28.32
N TYR A 180 -60.71 -34.55 28.11
CA TYR A 180 -61.15 -35.95 27.97
C TYR A 180 -61.83 -36.46 29.25
N PHE A 181 -61.26 -36.18 30.43
CA PHE A 181 -61.87 -36.52 31.72
C PHE A 181 -63.23 -35.83 31.89
N HIS A 182 -63.32 -34.53 31.62
CA HIS A 182 -64.58 -33.79 31.70
C HIS A 182 -65.63 -34.28 30.70
N LYS A 183 -65.25 -34.64 29.47
CA LYS A 183 -66.17 -35.21 28.47
C LYS A 183 -66.68 -36.58 28.90
N ILE A 184 -65.80 -37.42 29.44
CA ILE A 184 -66.15 -38.74 29.98
C ILE A 184 -67.10 -38.60 31.17
N ASP A 185 -66.81 -37.71 32.12
CA ASP A 185 -67.69 -37.44 33.27
C ASP A 185 -69.06 -36.88 32.85
N ARG A 186 -69.11 -35.99 31.85
CA ARG A 186 -70.39 -35.51 31.27
C ARG A 186 -71.18 -36.64 30.59
N LEU A 187 -70.50 -37.51 29.84
CA LEU A 187 -71.11 -38.66 29.17
C LEU A 187 -71.63 -39.70 30.18
N ILE A 188 -70.89 -39.94 31.26
CA ILE A 188 -71.30 -40.85 32.35
C ILE A 188 -72.46 -40.24 33.17
N GLY A 189 -72.40 -38.94 33.46
CA GLY A 189 -73.46 -38.22 34.18
C GLY A 189 -74.78 -38.14 33.40
N THR A 190 -74.71 -37.89 32.08
CA THR A 190 -75.89 -37.92 31.19
C THR A 190 -76.44 -39.33 31.01
N ALA A 191 -75.59 -40.37 30.96
CA ALA A 191 -76.04 -41.77 30.93
C ALA A 191 -76.71 -42.22 32.23
N ARG A 192 -76.30 -41.71 33.40
CA ARG A 192 -76.99 -41.94 34.68
C ARG A 192 -78.35 -41.24 34.74
N SER A 193 -78.47 -40.03 34.20
CA SER A 193 -79.75 -39.30 34.13
C SER A 193 -80.75 -40.00 33.21
N ASN A 194 -80.31 -40.53 32.06
CA ASN A 194 -81.17 -41.26 31.11
C ASN A 194 -81.57 -42.68 31.56
N LYS A 195 -80.89 -43.26 32.55
CA LYS A 195 -81.30 -44.56 33.15
C LYS A 195 -82.38 -44.41 34.22
N VAL A 196 -82.61 -43.21 34.76
CA VAL A 196 -83.66 -42.97 35.77
C VAL A 196 -84.99 -42.59 35.11
N SER A 197 -84.99 -42.10 33.87
CA SER A 197 -86.20 -41.71 33.14
C SER A 197 -86.91 -42.85 32.40
N VAL A 198 -86.35 -44.06 32.33
CA VAL A 198 -86.95 -45.22 31.63
C VAL A 198 -87.68 -46.20 32.58
N THR A 199 -87.75 -45.91 33.87
CA THR A 199 -88.41 -46.77 34.88
C THR A 199 -89.75 -46.28 35.40
N LEU A 200 -90.36 -45.25 34.81
CA LEU A 200 -91.68 -44.75 35.22
C LEU A 200 -92.52 -44.37 33.99
N GLY A 201 -93.25 -45.35 33.47
CA GLY A 201 -94.19 -45.19 32.36
C GLY A 201 -94.91 -46.51 32.14
N PHE A 202 -96.05 -46.64 32.82
CA PHE A 202 -97.05 -47.72 32.81
C PHE A 202 -97.32 -48.38 31.46
#